data_AF-A0A923FG74-F1
#
_entry.id   AF-A0A923FG74-F1
#
_cell.length_a   1.000
_cell.length_b   1.000
_cell.length_c   1.000
_cell.angle_alpha   90.00
_cell.angle_beta   90.00
_cell.angle_gamma   90.00
#
_symmetry.space_group_name_H-M   'P 1'
#
loop_
_entity.id
_entity.type
_entity.pdbx_description
1 polymer ?
#
loop_
_entity_poly.entity_id
_entity_poly.type
_entity_poly.pdbx_seq_one_letter_code
_entity_poly.pdbx_strand_id
1 'polypeptide(L)'
;MNSMQYVNLLGMHPSCVELRPFAKRFFDALDVSDGEERESSNYIDGYYFKGSLGGMTFSVAISDEDAHENVPYWIHISADLVTPEALEDAVSQLIRDKVLPMGFQLVRIVNFGKRGELRIDY
;
A
#
# COMPACT_ATOMS: atom_id res chain seq x y z
N MET A 1 4.45 20.53 15.29
CA MET A 1 4.92 19.53 14.32
C MET A 1 3.72 18.68 13.97
N ASN A 2 3.22 18.75 12.74
CA ASN A 2 2.18 17.84 12.31
C ASN A 2 2.85 16.48 12.07
N SER A 3 2.36 15.43 12.73
CA SER A 3 2.85 14.08 12.51
C SER A 3 2.49 13.61 11.10
N MET A 4 3.42 12.95 10.43
CA MET A 4 3.16 12.27 9.15
C MET A 4 2.03 11.25 9.34
N GLN A 5 1.00 11.32 8.49
CA GLN A 5 -0.12 10.40 8.52
C GLN A 5 0.09 9.25 7.55
N TYR A 6 -0.48 8.10 7.86
CA TYR A 6 -0.36 6.93 7.00
C TYR A 6 -1.59 6.03 7.01
N VAL A 7 -1.75 5.28 5.91
CA VAL A 7 -2.71 4.20 5.73
C VAL A 7 -1.94 2.94 5.34
N ASN A 8 -2.30 1.82 5.96
CA ASN A 8 -1.78 0.50 5.61
C ASN A 8 -2.85 -0.29 4.87
N LEU A 9 -2.48 -0.79 3.70
CA LEU A 9 -3.26 -1.77 2.96
C LEU A 9 -2.49 -3.07 2.85
N LEU A 10 -3.21 -4.17 2.78
CA LEU A 10 -2.70 -5.42 2.25
C LEU A 10 -3.38 -5.70 0.91
N GLY A 11 -2.66 -6.36 0.00
CA GLY A 11 -3.16 -6.58 -1.33
C GLY A 11 -2.64 -7.83 -2.03
N MET A 12 -3.40 -8.25 -3.03
CA MET A 12 -2.95 -9.21 -4.03
C MET A 12 -3.48 -8.82 -5.41
N HIS A 13 -2.84 -9.35 -6.45
CA HIS A 13 -3.33 -9.27 -7.81
C HIS A 13 -3.21 -10.66 -8.48
N PRO A 14 -4.25 -11.24 -9.09
CA PRO A 14 -4.25 -12.66 -9.48
C PRO A 14 -3.16 -13.04 -10.49
N SER A 15 -2.67 -12.06 -11.27
CA SER A 15 -1.58 -12.24 -12.23
C SER A 15 -0.20 -11.87 -11.70
N CYS A 16 -0.05 -11.50 -10.43
CA CYS A 16 1.21 -11.06 -9.85
C CYS A 16 1.55 -11.95 -8.65
N VAL A 17 2.50 -12.86 -8.85
CA VAL A 17 2.99 -13.80 -7.82
C VAL A 17 4.30 -13.35 -7.18
N GLU A 18 4.90 -12.26 -7.69
CA GLU A 18 6.14 -11.67 -7.18
C GLU A 18 5.93 -10.18 -6.86
N LEU A 19 6.75 -9.65 -5.94
CA LEU A 19 6.65 -8.27 -5.48
C LEU A 19 6.83 -7.25 -6.61
N ARG A 20 7.86 -7.42 -7.47
CA ARG A 20 8.14 -6.49 -8.59
C ARG A 20 6.96 -6.33 -9.55
N PRO A 21 6.38 -7.39 -10.14
CA PRO A 21 5.22 -7.23 -11.02
C PRO A 21 3.97 -6.72 -10.30
N PHE A 22 3.79 -7.04 -9.01
CA PHE A 22 2.71 -6.45 -8.21
C PHE A 22 2.88 -4.93 -8.06
N ALA A 23 4.04 -4.49 -7.57
CA ALA A 23 4.35 -3.07 -7.36
C ALA A 23 4.28 -2.28 -8.66
N LYS A 24 4.84 -2.80 -9.76
CA LYS A 24 4.77 -2.17 -11.07
C LYS A 24 3.32 -1.97 -11.52
N ARG A 25 2.49 -3.01 -11.42
CA ARG A 25 1.08 -2.93 -11.84
C ARG A 25 0.29 -1.97 -10.95
N PHE A 26 0.62 -1.90 -9.66
CA PHE A 26 -0.02 -0.99 -8.72
C PHE A 26 0.33 0.48 -9.06
N PHE A 27 1.61 0.76 -9.33
CA PHE A 27 2.06 2.08 -9.76
C PHE A 27 1.48 2.48 -11.12
N ASP A 28 1.44 1.55 -12.09
CA ASP A 28 0.79 1.79 -13.39
C ASP A 28 -0.70 2.15 -13.21
N ALA A 29 -1.42 1.48 -12.31
CA ALA A 29 -2.83 1.77 -12.03
C ALA A 29 -3.03 3.18 -11.45
N LEU A 30 -2.05 3.69 -10.70
CA LEU A 30 -2.06 5.01 -10.08
C LEU A 30 -1.43 6.10 -10.95
N ASP A 31 -0.96 5.78 -12.17
CA ASP A 31 -0.20 6.69 -13.01
C ASP A 31 1.10 7.21 -12.32
N VAL A 32 1.70 6.41 -11.43
CA VAL A 32 2.97 6.70 -10.73
C VAL A 32 4.15 6.39 -11.65
N SER A 33 4.99 7.39 -11.93
CA SER A 33 6.09 7.28 -12.92
C SER A 33 7.49 7.23 -12.30
N ASP A 34 7.63 7.59 -11.03
CA ASP A 34 8.88 7.61 -10.27
C ASP A 34 9.09 6.35 -9.42
N GLY A 35 8.33 5.29 -9.71
CA GLY A 35 8.43 4.00 -9.03
C GLY A 35 9.83 3.40 -9.15
N GLU A 36 10.52 3.25 -8.03
CA GLU A 36 11.88 2.71 -7.95
C GLU A 36 12.02 1.64 -6.88
N GLU A 37 13.02 0.79 -7.03
CA GLU A 37 13.40 -0.20 -6.01
C GLU A 37 14.33 0.42 -4.97
N ARG A 38 14.14 0.03 -3.72
CA ARG A 38 14.96 0.46 -2.58
C ARG A 38 15.36 -0.76 -1.75
N GLU A 39 16.65 -0.89 -1.49
CA GLU A 39 17.18 -1.93 -0.60
C GLU A 39 17.03 -1.52 0.88
N SER A 40 16.66 -2.48 1.73
CA SER A 40 16.58 -2.31 3.18
C SER A 40 16.45 -3.67 3.85
N SER A 41 17.33 -3.96 4.81
CA SER A 41 17.30 -5.20 5.60
C SER A 41 16.08 -5.34 6.52
N ASN A 42 15.26 -4.30 6.64
CA ASN A 42 14.06 -4.31 7.48
C ASN A 42 12.83 -4.88 6.76
N TYR A 43 12.95 -5.22 5.48
CA TYR A 43 11.86 -5.78 4.68
C TYR A 43 12.20 -7.22 4.29
N ILE A 44 11.16 -8.04 4.11
CA ILE A 44 11.30 -9.38 3.54
C ILE A 44 11.97 -9.27 2.16
N ASP A 45 12.87 -10.22 1.88
CA ASP A 45 13.78 -10.26 0.74
C ASP A 45 14.75 -9.07 0.61
N GLY A 46 14.75 -8.15 1.58
CA GLY A 46 15.74 -7.06 1.66
C GLY A 46 15.44 -5.86 0.76
N TYR A 47 14.24 -5.74 0.19
CA TYR A 47 13.87 -4.60 -0.66
C TYR A 47 12.38 -4.26 -0.64
N TYR A 48 12.05 -3.07 -1.13
CA TYR A 48 10.69 -2.60 -1.35
C TYR A 48 10.66 -1.67 -2.58
N PHE A 49 9.47 -1.37 -3.08
CA PHE A 49 9.27 -0.39 -4.14
C PHE A 49 8.67 0.89 -3.58
N LYS A 50 9.14 2.04 -4.07
CA LYS A 50 8.69 3.35 -3.64
C LYS A 50 8.31 4.22 -4.83
N GLY A 51 7.19 4.93 -4.74
CA GLY A 51 6.78 5.92 -5.72
C GLY A 51 5.95 7.04 -5.08
N SER A 52 5.66 8.09 -5.82
CA SER A 52 4.90 9.23 -5.32
C SER A 52 3.84 9.73 -6.30
N LEU A 53 2.74 10.25 -5.75
CA LEU A 53 1.67 10.90 -6.51
C LEU A 53 0.96 11.94 -5.64
N GLY A 54 0.85 13.17 -6.13
CA GLY A 54 0.01 14.18 -5.49
C GLY A 54 0.35 14.49 -4.03
N GLY A 55 1.63 14.40 -3.66
CA GLY A 55 2.09 14.59 -2.28
C GLY A 55 1.93 13.36 -1.38
N MET A 56 1.41 12.24 -1.89
CA MET A 56 1.44 10.94 -1.24
C MET A 56 2.68 10.16 -1.66
N THR A 57 3.24 9.43 -0.71
CA THR A 57 4.31 8.45 -0.93
C THR A 57 3.74 7.06 -0.72
N PHE A 58 4.00 6.17 -1.67
CA PHE A 58 3.59 4.77 -1.67
C PHE A 58 4.84 3.92 -1.51
N SER A 59 4.83 3.02 -0.52
CA SER A 59 5.82 1.96 -0.39
C SER A 59 5.12 0.61 -0.52
N VAL A 60 5.65 -0.29 -1.33
CA VAL A 60 5.10 -1.62 -1.59
C VAL A 60 6.16 -2.68 -1.27
N ALA A 61 5.82 -3.62 -0.39
CA ALA A 61 6.71 -4.68 0.06
C ALA A 61 5.97 -6.00 0.28
N ILE A 62 6.70 -7.08 0.55
CA ILE A 62 6.10 -8.32 1.06
C ILE A 62 5.71 -8.09 2.52
N SER A 63 4.49 -8.51 2.88
CA SER A 63 3.97 -8.47 4.24
C SER A 63 4.60 -9.57 5.10
N ASP A 64 4.97 -9.24 6.33
CA ASP A 64 5.44 -10.18 7.35
C ASP A 64 4.33 -10.70 8.27
N GLU A 65 3.07 -10.32 7.99
CA GLU A 65 1.90 -10.76 8.74
C GLU A 65 1.35 -12.10 8.24
N ASP A 66 1.67 -13.18 8.97
CA ASP A 66 1.19 -14.54 8.73
C ASP A 66 -0.35 -14.66 8.75
N ALA A 67 -1.06 -13.74 9.40
CA ALA A 67 -2.53 -13.80 9.51
C ALA A 67 -3.25 -13.50 8.17
N HIS A 68 -2.54 -12.96 7.18
CA HIS A 68 -3.13 -12.44 5.95
C HIS A 68 -2.45 -12.97 4.67
N GLU A 69 -2.12 -14.27 4.64
CA GLU A 69 -1.43 -14.94 3.52
C GLU A 69 -2.11 -14.74 2.15
N ASN A 70 -3.44 -14.51 2.13
CA ASN A 70 -4.19 -14.28 0.90
C ASN A 70 -3.98 -12.88 0.28
N VAL A 71 -3.35 -11.97 1.01
CA VAL A 71 -3.03 -10.60 0.57
C VAL A 71 -1.57 -10.28 0.94
N PRO A 72 -0.60 -10.93 0.25
CA PRO A 72 0.78 -11.03 0.73
C PRO A 72 1.59 -9.74 0.57
N TYR A 73 1.06 -8.72 -0.09
CA TYR A 73 1.78 -7.47 -0.32
C TYR A 73 1.26 -6.36 0.57
N TRP A 74 2.16 -5.78 1.36
CA TRP A 74 1.90 -4.60 2.16
C TRP A 74 2.12 -3.33 1.35
N ILE A 75 1.14 -2.43 1.41
CA ILE A 75 1.20 -1.10 0.79
C ILE A 75 1.07 -0.08 1.92
N HIS A 76 2.14 0.68 2.13
CA HIS A 76 2.18 1.78 3.06
C HIS A 76 2.04 3.11 2.31
N ILE A 77 1.00 3.88 2.65
CA ILE A 77 0.72 5.15 2.00
C ILE A 77 0.86 6.24 3.04
N SER A 78 1.72 7.22 2.80
CA SER A 78 1.96 8.34 3.71
C SER A 78 1.83 9.67 3.00
N ALA A 79 1.40 10.70 3.72
CA ALA A 79 1.32 12.05 3.21
C ALA A 79 1.64 13.07 4.30
N ASP A 80 2.29 14.16 3.90
CA ASP A 80 2.56 15.28 4.78
C ASP A 80 1.37 16.25 4.82
N LEU A 81 1.09 16.80 6.01
CA LEU A 81 0.14 17.91 6.23
C LEU A 81 -1.35 17.59 6.06
N VAL A 82 -1.74 16.32 5.91
CA VAL A 82 -3.14 15.88 5.82
C VAL A 82 -3.62 15.36 7.20
N THR A 83 -4.90 15.52 7.54
CA THR A 83 -5.46 14.84 8.72
C THR A 83 -5.61 13.34 8.44
N PRO A 84 -5.61 12.46 9.47
CA PRO A 84 -5.79 11.03 9.26
C PRO A 84 -7.03 10.70 8.41
N GLU A 85 -8.15 11.37 8.67
CA GLU A 85 -9.44 11.16 8.00
C GLU A 85 -9.38 11.61 6.54
N ALA A 86 -8.79 12.78 6.26
CA ALA A 86 -8.67 13.28 4.90
C ALA A 86 -7.71 12.41 4.05
N LEU A 87 -6.66 11.84 4.66
CA LEU A 87 -5.80 10.87 3.98
C LEU A 87 -6.55 9.57 3.69
N GLU A 88 -7.32 9.06 4.66
CA GLU A 88 -8.14 7.87 4.49
C GLU A 88 -9.16 8.02 3.36
N ASP A 89 -9.88 9.15 3.31
CA ASP A 89 -10.86 9.43 2.27
C ASP A 89 -10.19 9.53 0.89
N ALA A 90 -9.07 10.25 0.80
CA ALA A 90 -8.34 10.41 -0.45
C ALA A 90 -7.78 9.08 -0.97
N VAL A 91 -7.20 8.25 -0.08
CA VAL A 91 -6.74 6.91 -0.42
C VAL A 91 -7.92 6.03 -0.85
N SER A 92 -9.03 6.05 -0.11
CA SER A 92 -10.20 5.23 -0.43
C SER A 92 -10.80 5.57 -1.79
N GLN A 93 -10.89 6.86 -2.13
CA GLN A 93 -11.35 7.31 -3.44
C GLN A 93 -10.38 6.86 -4.53
N LEU A 94 -9.08 7.06 -4.33
CA LEU A 94 -8.05 6.68 -5.30
C LEU A 94 -8.06 5.17 -5.57
N ILE A 95 -8.15 4.34 -4.53
CA ILE A 95 -8.22 2.88 -4.66
C ILE A 95 -9.47 2.47 -5.46
N ARG A 96 -10.64 3.02 -5.12
CA ARG A 96 -11.91 2.67 -5.79
C ARG A 96 -11.92 3.06 -7.26
N ASP A 97 -11.38 4.23 -7.60
CA ASP A 97 -11.46 4.76 -8.97
C ASP A 97 -10.39 4.17 -9.89
N LYS A 98 -9.21 3.86 -9.36
CA LYS A 98 -8.02 3.54 -10.18
C LYS A 98 -7.53 2.12 -9.99
N VAL A 99 -7.55 1.60 -8.77
CA VAL A 99 -6.85 0.35 -8.45
C VAL A 99 -7.78 -0.85 -8.52
N LEU A 100 -8.98 -0.79 -7.94
CA LEU A 100 -9.95 -1.89 -8.01
C LEU A 100 -10.35 -2.26 -9.45
N PRO A 101 -10.60 -1.30 -10.37
CA PRO A 101 -10.92 -1.64 -11.77
C PRO A 101 -9.80 -2.41 -12.49
N MET A 102 -8.58 -2.37 -11.98
CA MET A 102 -7.42 -3.07 -12.54
C MET A 102 -7.28 -4.50 -12.02
N GLY A 103 -8.21 -4.98 -11.19
CA GLY A 103 -8.29 -6.37 -10.71
C GLY A 103 -7.57 -6.64 -9.38
N PHE A 104 -7.16 -5.59 -8.67
CA PHE A 104 -6.57 -5.73 -7.34
C PHE A 104 -7.62 -6.12 -6.31
N GLN A 105 -7.22 -6.97 -5.37
CA GLN A 105 -7.96 -7.22 -4.14
C GLN A 105 -7.19 -6.56 -3.01
N LEU A 106 -7.76 -5.51 -2.43
CA LEU A 106 -7.12 -4.72 -1.38
C LEU A 106 -7.98 -4.73 -0.13
N VAL A 107 -7.30 -4.73 1.00
CA VAL A 107 -7.91 -4.59 2.31
C VAL A 107 -7.17 -3.53 3.09
N ARG A 108 -7.90 -2.67 3.78
CA ARG A 108 -7.30 -1.74 4.73
C ARG A 108 -7.21 -2.43 6.09
N ILE A 109 -6.05 -2.30 6.72
CA ILE A 109 -5.86 -2.79 8.09
C ILE A 109 -5.63 -1.61 9.03
N VAL A 110 -6.61 -1.38 9.90
CA VAL A 110 -6.53 -0.38 10.97
C VAL A 110 -5.84 -1.03 12.17
N ASN A 111 -4.94 -0.29 12.85
CA ASN A 111 -4.11 -0.82 13.94
C ASN A 111 -3.26 -2.03 13.51
N PHE A 112 -2.73 -2.01 12.29
CA PHE A 112 -1.85 -3.05 11.74
C PHE A 112 -0.74 -3.47 12.73
N GLY A 113 -0.66 -4.76 13.03
CA GLY A 113 0.32 -5.33 13.97
C GLY A 113 0.09 -4.95 15.44
N LYS A 114 -1.09 -4.41 15.80
CA LYS A 114 -1.44 -3.94 17.15
C LYS A 114 -2.75 -4.55 17.66
N ARG A 115 -2.94 -4.50 18.97
CA ARG A 115 -4.18 -4.93 19.62
C ARG A 115 -5.37 -4.09 19.11
N GLY A 116 -6.45 -4.76 18.71
CA GLY A 116 -7.63 -4.09 18.13
C GLY A 116 -7.49 -3.84 16.62
N GLU A 117 -6.74 -4.68 15.93
CA GLU A 117 -6.68 -4.72 14.47
C GLU A 117 -8.07 -4.88 13.85
N LEU A 118 -8.35 -4.10 12.81
CA LEU A 118 -9.62 -4.15 12.09
C LEU A 118 -9.36 -4.17 10.58
N ARG A 119 -9.92 -5.20 9.93
CA ARG A 119 -9.86 -5.41 8.47
C ARG A 119 -11.09 -4.81 7.80
N ILE A 120 -10.86 -4.01 6.76
CA ILE A 120 -11.90 -3.41 5.93
C ILE A 120 -11.59 -3.79 4.48
N ASP A 121 -12.37 -4.70 3.91
CA ASP A 121 -12.25 -5.08 2.49
C ASP A 121 -12.87 -3.99 1.59
N TYR A 122 -12.21 -3.68 0.46
CA TYR A 122 -12.63 -2.62 -0.46
C TYR A 122 -13.69 -3.03 -1.48
#